data_AF-A0A327J108-F1
#
_entry.id   AF-A0A327J108-F1
#
_cell.length_a   1.000
_cell.length_b   1.000
_cell.length_c   1.000
_cell.angle_alpha   90.00
_cell.angle_beta   90.00
_cell.angle_gamma   90.00
#
_symmetry.space_group_name_H-M   'P 1'
#
loop_
_entity.id
_entity.type
_entity.pdbx_description
1 polymer ?
#
loop_
_entity_poly.entity_id
_entity_poly.type
_entity_poly.pdbx_seq_one_letter_code
_entity_poly.pdbx_strand_id
1 'polypeptide(L)'
;MKKNFALYSLVMTIVLFGAVSYAVNMPSAPVSYSRPVAKTPAYAEAENPNAIATPRNSGGSQSLDSLAMSALKAAENRNNQQMNVYIRQMAEKGVTAINTPQIVAKRTPHCPPIRMELNGRQLSGSLCARMGYEYKGKMHDIGYCK
;
A
#
# COMPACT_ATOMS: atom_id res chain seq x y z
N MET A 1 -1.43 66.33 14.66
CA MET A 1 -0.93 65.12 13.95
C MET A 1 -0.83 63.93 14.90
N LYS A 2 -1.91 63.17 15.15
CA LYS A 2 -1.89 61.92 15.97
C LYS A 2 -3.09 61.00 15.67
N LYS A 3 -3.43 60.72 14.40
CA LYS A 3 -4.53 59.79 14.04
C LYS A 3 -4.09 58.56 13.23
N ASN A 4 -2.81 58.44 12.93
CA ASN A 4 -2.28 57.38 12.08
C ASN A 4 -1.37 56.41 12.85
N PHE A 5 -1.42 56.33 14.18
CA PHE A 5 -0.59 55.37 14.93
C PHE A 5 -1.41 54.17 15.42
N ALA A 6 -2.69 54.41 15.77
CA ALA A 6 -3.60 53.35 16.20
C ALA A 6 -3.96 52.37 15.06
N LEU A 7 -4.04 52.87 13.81
CA LEU A 7 -4.39 52.03 12.67
C LEU A 7 -3.29 50.99 12.35
N TYR A 8 -2.01 51.37 12.48
CA TYR A 8 -0.89 50.45 12.23
C TYR A 8 -0.73 49.42 13.35
N SER A 9 -1.06 49.78 14.60
CA SER A 9 -1.05 48.83 15.71
C SER A 9 -2.11 47.74 15.56
N LEU A 10 -3.26 48.05 14.94
CA LEU A 10 -4.36 47.10 14.75
C LEU A 10 -4.11 46.19 13.54
N VAL A 11 -3.43 46.69 12.49
CA VAL A 11 -3.04 45.86 11.34
C VAL A 11 -1.91 44.89 11.71
N MET A 12 -0.98 45.29 12.57
CA MET A 12 0.12 44.41 13.01
C MET A 12 -0.35 43.20 13.83
N THR A 13 -1.37 43.36 14.70
CA THR A 13 -1.92 42.24 15.47
C THR A 13 -2.66 41.23 14.60
N ILE A 14 -3.36 41.65 13.54
CA ILE A 14 -4.07 40.73 12.64
C ILE A 14 -3.09 39.84 11.85
N VAL A 15 -1.95 40.39 11.41
CA VAL A 15 -0.92 39.63 10.67
C VAL A 15 -0.23 38.61 11.59
N LEU A 16 0.04 38.97 12.85
CA LEU A 16 0.65 38.06 13.82
C LEU A 16 -0.26 36.89 14.24
N PHE A 17 -1.57 37.11 14.37
CA PHE A 17 -2.52 36.02 14.66
C PHE A 17 -2.84 35.15 13.43
N GLY A 18 -2.77 35.69 12.22
CA GLY A 18 -2.92 34.91 10.99
C GLY A 18 -1.82 33.86 10.79
N ALA A 19 -0.59 34.16 11.18
CA ALA A 19 0.56 33.27 10.99
C ALA A 19 0.54 32.02 11.91
N VAL A 20 -0.12 32.09 13.08
CA VAL A 20 -0.17 30.96 14.02
C VAL A 20 -1.15 29.88 13.55
N SER A 21 -2.19 30.24 12.81
CA SER A 21 -3.18 29.28 12.27
C SER A 21 -2.65 28.42 11.12
N TYR A 22 -1.56 28.82 10.46
CA TYR A 22 -0.95 28.04 9.36
C TYR A 22 0.13 27.04 9.84
N ALA A 23 0.56 27.10 11.10
CA ALA A 23 1.54 26.16 11.64
C ALA A 23 0.92 24.92 12.31
N VAL A 24 -0.40 24.93 12.61
CA VAL A 24 -1.06 23.82 13.33
C VAL A 24 -1.77 22.82 12.41
N ASN A 25 -1.81 23.07 11.10
CA ASN A 25 -2.47 22.21 10.12
C ASN A 25 -1.53 21.77 8.99
N MET A 26 -0.26 21.50 9.31
CA MET A 26 0.48 20.52 8.52
C MET A 26 -0.04 19.14 8.93
N PRO A 27 -0.79 18.40 8.09
CA PRO A 27 -0.91 16.97 8.30
C PRO A 27 0.51 16.44 8.24
N SER A 28 1.01 16.00 9.40
CA SER A 28 2.29 15.33 9.53
C SER A 28 2.45 14.38 8.35
N ALA A 29 3.55 14.54 7.61
CA ALA A 29 4.00 13.51 6.69
C ALA A 29 3.83 12.16 7.40
N PRO A 30 3.25 11.13 6.77
CA PRO A 30 3.08 9.85 7.43
C PRO A 30 4.46 9.42 7.90
N VAL A 31 4.63 9.48 9.21
CA VAL A 31 5.85 9.05 9.87
C VAL A 31 5.96 7.58 9.48
N SER A 32 6.98 7.27 8.70
CA SER A 32 7.36 5.90 8.36
C SER A 32 7.85 5.24 9.63
N TYR A 33 6.92 4.98 10.55
CA TYR A 33 7.11 3.99 11.58
C TYR A 33 7.11 2.67 10.84
N SER A 34 8.32 2.16 10.65
CA SER A 34 8.69 0.77 10.85
C SER A 34 7.89 0.20 12.02
N ARG A 35 6.60 -0.11 11.79
CA ARG A 35 5.84 -0.95 12.69
C ARG A 35 6.55 -2.30 12.63
N PRO A 36 6.96 -2.88 13.77
CA PRO A 36 7.48 -4.23 13.74
C PRO A 36 6.43 -5.08 13.03
N VAL A 37 6.89 -5.81 12.03
CA VAL A 37 6.12 -6.81 11.30
C VAL A 37 5.35 -7.58 12.35
N ALA A 38 4.03 -7.39 12.39
CA ALA A 38 3.18 -8.22 13.22
C ALA A 38 3.51 -9.65 12.78
N LYS A 39 4.04 -10.46 13.70
CA LYS A 39 4.30 -11.87 13.49
C LYS A 39 3.14 -12.41 12.67
N THR A 40 3.44 -12.81 11.44
CA THR A 40 2.50 -13.53 10.58
C THR A 40 1.83 -14.58 11.46
N PRO A 41 0.50 -14.61 11.58
CA PRO A 41 -0.14 -15.72 12.26
C PRO A 41 0.33 -16.97 11.54
N ALA A 42 0.99 -17.88 12.27
CA ALA A 42 1.25 -19.22 11.79
C ALA A 42 -0.12 -19.73 11.34
N TYR A 43 -0.25 -20.02 10.04
CA TYR A 43 -1.50 -20.51 9.47
C TYR A 43 -1.73 -21.87 10.10
N ALA A 44 -2.49 -21.91 11.19
CA ALA A 44 -3.00 -23.14 11.76
C ALA A 44 -3.88 -23.77 10.67
N GLU A 45 -3.47 -24.95 10.21
CA GLU A 45 -4.23 -25.75 9.26
C GLU A 45 -5.68 -25.90 9.74
N ALA A 46 -6.58 -25.17 9.11
CA ALA A 46 -7.97 -25.57 9.07
C ALA A 46 -8.08 -26.64 7.96
N GLU A 47 -7.93 -27.89 8.34
CA GLU A 47 -8.37 -29.04 7.55
C GLU A 47 -9.83 -28.80 7.13
N ASN A 48 -10.06 -28.58 5.83
CA ASN A 48 -11.40 -28.57 5.26
C ASN A 48 -11.45 -29.61 4.12
N PRO A 49 -12.25 -30.68 4.26
CA PRO A 49 -12.23 -31.83 3.36
C PRO A 49 -12.81 -31.60 1.95
N ASN A 50 -13.15 -30.35 1.58
CA ASN A 50 -13.61 -30.02 0.24
C ASN A 50 -12.52 -29.28 -0.57
N ALA A 51 -11.45 -29.99 -0.89
CA ALA A 51 -10.43 -29.52 -1.83
C ALA A 51 -10.94 -29.68 -3.27
N ILE A 52 -11.45 -28.59 -3.84
CA ILE A 52 -11.68 -28.49 -5.29
C ILE A 52 -10.31 -28.54 -5.98
N ALA A 53 -10.11 -29.56 -6.82
CA ALA A 53 -8.85 -29.82 -7.51
C ALA A 53 -8.41 -28.62 -8.37
N THR A 54 -7.29 -28.01 -8.03
CA THR A 54 -6.63 -27.00 -8.87
C THR A 54 -5.62 -27.64 -9.83
N PRO A 55 -5.48 -27.11 -11.06
CA PRO A 55 -4.67 -27.75 -12.10
C PRO A 55 -3.19 -27.73 -11.70
N ARG A 56 -2.60 -28.92 -11.71
CA ARG A 56 -1.18 -29.16 -11.51
C ARG A 56 -0.45 -28.81 -12.82
N ASN A 57 0.22 -27.65 -12.87
CA ASN A 57 1.15 -27.38 -13.97
C ASN A 57 2.42 -26.65 -13.52
N SER A 58 3.53 -27.17 -14.01
CA SER A 58 4.92 -26.91 -13.66
C SER A 58 5.47 -25.71 -14.42
N GLY A 59 6.21 -24.81 -13.77
CA GLY A 59 6.86 -23.66 -14.41
C GLY A 59 7.36 -22.60 -13.41
N GLY A 60 8.49 -22.87 -12.76
CA GLY A 60 9.00 -22.14 -11.59
C GLY A 60 9.55 -20.73 -11.85
N SER A 61 8.66 -19.75 -12.01
CA SER A 61 8.79 -18.33 -11.58
C SER A 61 7.67 -17.49 -12.20
N GLN A 62 7.41 -17.68 -13.50
CA GLN A 62 6.30 -17.03 -14.21
C GLN A 62 4.92 -17.40 -13.62
N SER A 63 4.79 -18.56 -12.96
CA SER A 63 3.57 -18.91 -12.24
C SER A 63 3.39 -18.19 -10.91
N LEU A 64 4.48 -17.75 -10.24
CA LEU A 64 4.37 -17.10 -8.92
C LEU A 64 3.99 -15.62 -9.05
N ASP A 65 4.59 -14.90 -9.99
CA ASP A 65 4.26 -13.49 -10.25
C ASP A 65 2.82 -13.32 -10.75
N SER A 66 2.32 -14.25 -11.57
CA SER A 66 0.93 -14.25 -12.02
C SER A 66 -0.06 -14.56 -10.89
N LEU A 67 0.30 -15.46 -9.97
CA LEU A 67 -0.49 -15.72 -8.76
C LEU A 67 -0.49 -14.52 -7.81
N ALA A 68 0.67 -13.89 -7.60
CA ALA A 68 0.79 -12.67 -6.82
C ALA A 68 -0.06 -11.53 -7.42
N MET A 69 0.01 -11.35 -8.74
CA MET A 69 -0.82 -10.35 -9.43
C MET A 69 -2.32 -10.66 -9.32
N SER A 70 -2.70 -11.93 -9.35
CA SER A 70 -4.08 -12.37 -9.16
C SER A 70 -4.56 -12.14 -7.72
N ALA A 71 -3.71 -12.38 -6.73
CA ALA A 71 -3.96 -12.07 -5.32
C ALA A 71 -4.14 -10.56 -5.11
N LEU A 72 -3.29 -9.73 -5.72
CA LEU A 72 -3.44 -8.26 -5.71
C LEU A 72 -4.77 -7.80 -6.30
N LYS A 73 -5.16 -8.36 -7.44
CA LYS A 73 -6.42 -8.01 -8.08
C LYS A 73 -7.63 -8.45 -7.24
N ALA A 74 -7.56 -9.62 -6.62
CA ALA A 74 -8.58 -10.08 -5.67
C ALA A 74 -8.68 -9.15 -4.44
N ALA A 75 -7.53 -8.70 -3.91
CA ALA A 75 -7.48 -7.72 -2.82
C ALA A 75 -8.05 -6.35 -3.22
N GLU A 76 -7.76 -5.86 -4.44
CA GLU A 76 -8.36 -4.64 -5.00
C GLU A 76 -9.90 -4.74 -5.01
N ASN A 77 -10.42 -5.90 -5.42
CA ASN A 77 -11.85 -6.19 -5.47
C ASN A 77 -12.47 -6.55 -4.10
N ARG A 78 -11.69 -6.47 -3.00
CA ARG A 78 -12.10 -6.88 -1.65
C ARG A 78 -12.59 -8.34 -1.56
N ASN A 79 -12.13 -9.20 -2.47
CA ASN A 79 -12.46 -10.62 -2.49
C ASN A 79 -11.41 -11.42 -1.71
N ASN A 80 -11.56 -11.44 -0.37
CA ASN A 80 -10.62 -12.11 0.53
C ASN A 80 -10.57 -13.63 0.30
N GLN A 81 -11.68 -14.25 -0.09
CA GLN A 81 -11.72 -15.68 -0.35
C GLN A 81 -10.83 -16.05 -1.55
N GLN A 82 -10.97 -15.36 -2.68
CA GLN A 82 -10.12 -15.59 -3.85
C GLN A 82 -8.66 -15.22 -3.58
N MET A 83 -8.41 -14.11 -2.87
CA MET A 83 -7.06 -13.72 -2.46
C MET A 83 -6.36 -14.84 -1.68
N ASN A 84 -7.05 -15.44 -0.70
CA ASN A 84 -6.50 -16.52 0.11
C ASN A 84 -6.22 -17.79 -0.71
N VAL A 85 -7.03 -18.09 -1.74
CA VAL A 85 -6.78 -19.21 -2.65
C VAL A 85 -5.45 -19.01 -3.39
N TYR A 86 -5.20 -17.81 -3.94
CA TYR A 86 -3.94 -17.54 -4.63
C TYR A 86 -2.73 -17.53 -3.69
N ILE A 87 -2.88 -16.98 -2.48
CA ILE A 87 -1.85 -17.01 -1.43
C ILE A 87 -1.49 -18.45 -1.05
N ARG A 88 -2.49 -19.33 -0.90
CA ARG A 88 -2.27 -20.76 -0.64
C ARG A 88 -1.52 -21.44 -1.78
N GLN A 89 -1.89 -21.18 -3.04
CA GLN A 89 -1.19 -21.72 -4.21
C GLN A 89 0.26 -21.23 -4.29
N MET A 90 0.55 -20.01 -3.84
CA MET A 90 1.92 -19.51 -3.73
C MET A 90 2.70 -20.26 -2.64
N ALA A 91 2.10 -20.49 -1.47
CA ALA A 91 2.71 -21.26 -0.38
C ALA A 91 3.00 -22.71 -0.81
N GLU A 92 2.07 -23.37 -1.51
CA GLU A 92 2.24 -24.71 -2.08
C GLU A 92 3.39 -24.79 -3.09
N LYS A 93 3.75 -23.66 -3.72
CA LYS A 93 4.89 -23.53 -4.64
C LYS A 93 6.21 -23.19 -3.94
N GLY A 94 6.22 -23.08 -2.61
CA GLY A 94 7.41 -22.87 -1.78
C GLY A 94 7.67 -21.42 -1.39
N VAL A 95 6.66 -20.54 -1.46
CA VAL A 95 6.75 -19.19 -0.89
C VAL A 95 6.70 -19.28 0.64
N THR A 96 7.67 -18.66 1.32
CA THR A 96 7.86 -18.77 2.77
C THR A 96 7.26 -17.61 3.55
N ALA A 97 7.17 -16.44 2.93
CA ALA A 97 6.57 -15.25 3.52
C ALA A 97 5.85 -14.42 2.46
N ILE A 98 4.75 -13.77 2.84
CA ILE A 98 3.98 -12.87 1.97
C ILE A 98 3.66 -11.61 2.77
N ASN A 99 3.99 -10.45 2.19
CA ASN A 99 3.58 -9.16 2.73
C ASN A 99 2.11 -8.91 2.36
N THR A 100 1.37 -8.30 3.27
CA THR A 100 -0.03 -7.93 3.02
C THR A 100 -0.14 -7.04 1.79
N PRO A 101 -1.06 -7.32 0.85
CA PRO A 101 -1.38 -6.43 -0.27
C PRO A 101 -1.66 -5.00 0.20
N GLN A 102 -1.00 -4.03 -0.43
CA GLN A 102 -1.23 -2.61 -0.20
C GLN A 102 -1.85 -2.01 -1.46
N ILE A 103 -3.05 -1.44 -1.31
CA ILE A 103 -3.79 -0.76 -2.38
C ILE A 103 -3.85 0.74 -2.02
N VAL A 104 -3.34 1.58 -2.91
CA VAL A 104 -3.34 3.04 -2.77
C VAL A 104 -4.09 3.63 -3.96
N ALA A 105 -5.12 4.42 -3.70
CA ALA A 105 -5.91 5.08 -4.74
C ALA A 105 -5.99 6.58 -4.49
N LYS A 106 -5.98 7.37 -5.56
CA LYS A 106 -6.20 8.81 -5.47
C LYS A 106 -7.63 9.05 -4.99
N ARG A 107 -7.79 10.00 -4.07
CA ARG A 107 -9.12 10.36 -3.55
C ARG A 107 -9.87 11.32 -4.47
N THR A 108 -9.15 12.17 -5.21
CA THR A 108 -9.74 13.20 -6.05
C THR A 108 -9.09 13.23 -7.45
N PRO A 109 -9.81 13.71 -8.49
CA PRO A 109 -9.29 13.74 -9.85
C PRO A 109 -8.07 14.65 -10.05
N HIS A 110 -8.00 15.75 -9.30
CA HIS A 110 -7.01 16.82 -9.43
C HIS A 110 -5.70 16.58 -8.66
N CYS A 111 -5.61 15.51 -7.86
CA CYS A 111 -4.36 15.14 -7.22
C CYS A 111 -3.34 14.62 -8.25
N PRO A 112 -2.03 14.85 -8.01
CA PRO A 112 -0.98 14.23 -8.80
C PRO A 112 -1.10 12.69 -8.76
N PRO A 113 -0.60 11.99 -9.79
CA PRO A 113 -0.63 10.53 -9.81
C PRO A 113 0.22 9.97 -8.67
N ILE A 114 -0.22 8.83 -8.13
CA ILE A 114 0.57 8.04 -7.20
C ILE A 114 1.79 7.55 -7.95
N ARG A 115 2.97 7.63 -7.31
CA ARG A 115 4.23 7.10 -7.84
C ARG A 115 4.74 6.01 -6.93
N MET A 116 5.24 4.94 -7.52
CA MET A 116 5.88 3.85 -6.79
C MET A 116 7.08 3.32 -7.56
N GLU A 117 8.06 2.80 -6.83
CA GLU A 117 9.20 2.11 -7.41
C GLU A 117 9.06 0.61 -7.15
N LEU A 118 9.20 -0.20 -8.21
CA LEU A 118 9.19 -1.67 -8.15
C LEU A 118 10.33 -2.21 -8.98
N ASN A 119 11.27 -2.90 -8.34
CA ASN A 119 12.42 -3.54 -9.00
C ASN A 119 13.16 -2.57 -9.96
N GLY A 120 13.40 -1.33 -9.52
CA GLY A 120 14.06 -0.28 -10.30
C GLY A 120 13.20 0.37 -11.40
N ARG A 121 11.91 0.03 -11.50
CA ARG A 121 10.96 0.67 -12.42
C ARG A 121 10.09 1.67 -11.68
N GLN A 122 9.96 2.88 -12.22
CA GLN A 122 8.96 3.84 -11.74
C GLN A 122 7.61 3.58 -12.42
N LEU A 123 6.59 3.31 -11.61
CA LEU A 123 5.21 3.22 -12.05
C LEU A 123 4.42 4.42 -11.53
N SER A 124 3.43 4.87 -12.31
CA SER A 124 2.55 5.95 -11.89
C SER A 124 1.11 5.74 -12.36
N GLY A 125 0.15 6.12 -11.53
CA GLY A 125 -1.27 6.01 -11.88
C GLY A 125 -2.22 6.66 -10.88
N SER A 126 -3.50 6.46 -11.11
CA SER A 126 -4.58 6.87 -10.21
C SER A 126 -4.84 5.84 -9.09
N LEU A 127 -4.49 4.59 -9.33
CA LEU A 127 -4.51 3.51 -8.35
C LEU A 127 -3.25 2.68 -8.51
N CYS A 128 -2.54 2.41 -7.42
CA CYS A 128 -1.39 1.53 -7.37
C CYS A 128 -1.62 0.41 -6.36
N ALA A 129 -1.14 -0.78 -6.68
CA ALA A 129 -1.24 -1.97 -5.84
C ALA A 129 0.13 -2.65 -5.75
N ARG A 130 0.52 -3.09 -4.56
CA ARG A 130 1.79 -3.82 -4.34
C ARG A 130 1.67 -4.93 -3.32
N MET A 131 2.42 -6.00 -3.52
CA MET A 131 2.69 -7.04 -2.53
C MET A 131 4.12 -7.55 -2.70
N GLY A 132 4.66 -8.09 -1.63
CA GLY A 132 5.96 -8.75 -1.64
C GLY A 132 5.81 -10.21 -1.24
N TYR A 133 6.67 -11.10 -1.76
CA TYR A 133 6.74 -12.47 -1.30
C TYR A 133 8.19 -12.97 -1.26
N GLU A 134 8.49 -13.88 -0.35
CA GLU A 134 9.81 -14.51 -0.22
C GLU A 134 9.80 -15.88 -0.89
N TYR A 135 10.74 -16.11 -1.80
CA TYR A 135 10.94 -17.40 -2.46
C TYR A 135 12.43 -17.72 -2.52
N LYS A 136 12.81 -18.89 -1.99
CA LYS A 136 14.22 -19.35 -1.93
C LYS A 136 15.18 -18.30 -1.31
N GLY A 137 14.74 -17.66 -0.23
CA GLY A 137 15.54 -16.65 0.49
C GLY A 137 15.66 -15.29 -0.23
N LYS A 138 14.89 -15.06 -1.30
CA LYS A 138 14.85 -13.78 -2.01
C LYS A 138 13.47 -13.14 -1.89
N MET A 139 13.46 -11.84 -1.59
CA MET A 139 12.24 -11.04 -1.63
C MET A 139 11.94 -10.60 -3.07
N HIS A 140 10.70 -10.82 -3.49
CA HIS A 140 10.16 -10.41 -4.77
C HIS A 140 9.03 -9.40 -4.55
N ASP A 141 9.22 -8.16 -5.01
CA ASP A 141 8.16 -7.14 -5.02
C ASP A 141 7.40 -7.18 -6.35
N ILE A 142 6.08 -7.27 -6.28
CA ILE A 142 5.17 -7.28 -7.43
C ILE A 142 4.13 -6.17 -7.24
N GLY A 143 3.77 -5.49 -8.32
CA GLY A 143 2.69 -4.52 -8.30
C GLY A 143 2.45 -3.84 -9.63
N TYR A 144 1.46 -2.96 -9.65
CA TYR A 144 1.05 -2.19 -10.81
C TYR A 144 0.49 -0.82 -10.40
N CYS A 145 0.43 0.09 -11.37
CA CYS A 145 -0.36 1.31 -11.31
C CYS A 145 -1.26 1.42 -12.55
N LYS A 146 -2.47 1.96 -12.40
CA LYS A 146 -3.44 2.23 -13.48
C LYS A 146 -4.09 3.61 -13.35
#